data_AF-W6T765-F1
#
_entry.id   AF-W6T765-F1
#
_cell.length_a   1.000
_cell.length_b   1.000
_cell.length_c   1.000
_cell.angle_alpha   90.00
_cell.angle_beta   90.00
_cell.angle_gamma   90.00
#
_symmetry.space_group_name_H-M   'P 1'
#
loop_
_entity.id
_entity.type
_entity.pdbx_description
1 polymer ?
#
loop_
_entity_poly.entity_id
_entity_poly.type
_entity_poly.pdbx_seq_one_letter_code
_entity_poly.pdbx_strand_id
1 'polypeptide(L)'
;MARKNWLKELEVIHKLEARYGSMDNVPNSKLANLHKMPGIKAVSGDYTEITRTQYNAIKLVMEGKQGKTRASRELKHSNVWLDRRIRAIDENKYYITEDEDA
;
A
#
# COMPACT_ATOMS: atom_id res chain seq x y z
N MET A 1 11.95 -13.10 11.34
CA MET A 1 11.24 -12.03 10.63
C MET A 1 11.67 -12.05 9.17
N ALA A 2 10.87 -12.64 8.28
CA ALA A 2 11.15 -12.57 6.86
C ALA A 2 10.96 -11.10 6.44
N ARG A 3 12.06 -10.38 6.20
CA ARG A 3 12.03 -9.14 5.39
C ARG A 3 11.67 -9.57 3.96
N LYS A 4 10.41 -9.92 3.74
CA LYS A 4 9.86 -10.06 2.40
C LYS A 4 10.04 -8.71 1.72
N ASN A 5 10.43 -8.77 0.46
CA ASN A 5 11.02 -7.65 -0.24
C ASN A 5 9.92 -6.71 -0.71
N TRP A 6 9.25 -6.08 0.25
CA TRP A 6 8.10 -5.18 0.11
C TRP A 6 8.32 -4.15 -1.00
N LEU A 7 9.54 -3.64 -1.12
CA LEU A 7 9.95 -2.72 -2.18
C LEU A 7 9.85 -3.31 -3.58
N LYS A 8 10.26 -4.57 -3.78
CA LYS A 8 10.15 -5.25 -5.09
C LYS A 8 8.70 -5.58 -5.42
N GLU A 9 7.91 -5.95 -4.41
CA GLU A 9 6.49 -6.28 -4.58
C GLU A 9 5.67 -5.02 -4.90
N LEU A 10 5.90 -3.90 -4.21
CA LEU A 10 5.36 -2.59 -4.57
C LEU A 10 5.77 -2.15 -5.98
N GLU A 11 7.03 -2.37 -6.37
CA GLU A 11 7.50 -1.99 -7.71
C GLU A 11 6.72 -2.72 -8.82
N VAL A 12 6.34 -3.98 -8.59
CA VAL A 12 5.50 -4.74 -9.54
C VAL A 12 4.10 -4.13 -9.63
N ILE A 13 3.50 -3.75 -8.49
CA ILE A 13 2.18 -3.14 -8.46
C ILE A 13 2.20 -1.78 -9.20
N HIS A 14 3.14 -0.89 -8.88
CA HIS A 14 3.29 0.41 -9.55
C HIS A 14 3.55 0.28 -11.05
N LYS A 15 4.29 -0.73 -11.49
CA LYS A 15 4.51 -1.00 -12.93
C LYS A 15 3.23 -1.42 -13.64
N LEU A 16 2.36 -2.16 -12.97
CA LEU A 16 1.07 -2.56 -13.53
C LEU A 16 0.13 -1.35 -13.60
N GLU A 17 0.01 -0.58 -12.52
CA GLU A 17 -0.80 0.64 -12.49
C GLU A 17 -0.34 1.65 -13.55
N ALA A 18 0.96 1.95 -13.64
CA ALA A 18 1.49 2.88 -14.64
C ALA A 18 1.24 2.42 -16.09
N ARG A 19 1.11 1.11 -16.32
CA ARG A 19 0.87 0.53 -17.65
C ARG A 19 -0.61 0.51 -18.03
N TYR A 20 -1.49 0.28 -17.06
CA TYR A 20 -2.92 0.07 -17.27
C TYR A 20 -3.78 1.25 -16.79
N GLY A 21 -3.17 2.28 -16.19
CA GLY A 21 -3.82 3.48 -15.65
C GLY A 21 -4.55 3.26 -14.33
N SER A 22 -5.07 2.06 -14.10
CA SER A 22 -5.66 1.59 -12.85
C SER A 22 -5.38 0.10 -12.68
N MET A 23 -5.34 -0.36 -11.44
CA MET A 23 -5.29 -1.78 -11.12
C MET A 23 -6.55 -2.55 -11.58
N ASP A 24 -7.69 -1.86 -11.73
CA ASP A 24 -8.94 -2.45 -12.28
C ASP A 24 -8.81 -2.81 -13.76
N ASN A 25 -7.92 -2.13 -14.48
CA ASN A 25 -7.68 -2.35 -15.90
C ASN A 25 -6.63 -3.45 -16.14
N VAL A 26 -6.02 -3.99 -15.07
CA VAL A 26 -4.98 -5.01 -15.18
C VAL A 26 -5.63 -6.37 -15.50
N PRO A 27 -5.19 -7.07 -16.55
CA PRO A 27 -5.74 -8.38 -16.89
C PRO A 27 -5.58 -9.38 -15.75
N ASN A 28 -6.60 -10.23 -15.54
CA ASN A 28 -6.59 -11.28 -14.51
C ASN A 28 -5.36 -12.21 -14.57
N SER A 29 -4.81 -12.45 -15.76
CA SER A 29 -3.58 -13.24 -15.94
C SER A 29 -2.34 -12.60 -15.30
N LYS A 30 -2.32 -11.26 -15.16
CA LYS A 30 -1.27 -10.49 -14.48
C LYS A 30 -1.56 -10.34 -12.98
N LEU A 31 -2.83 -10.18 -12.61
CA LEU A 31 -3.27 -10.17 -11.21
C LEU A 31 -3.00 -11.50 -10.50
N ALA A 32 -3.04 -12.63 -11.21
CA ALA A 32 -2.74 -13.94 -10.66
C ALA A 32 -1.34 -14.05 -10.00
N ASN A 33 -0.37 -13.23 -10.43
CA ASN A 33 0.94 -13.16 -9.78
C ASN A 33 0.95 -12.24 -8.57
N LEU A 34 0.08 -11.23 -8.53
CA LEU A 34 -0.13 -10.39 -7.35
C LEU A 34 -0.87 -11.14 -6.24
N HIS A 35 -1.87 -11.96 -6.56
CA HIS A 35 -2.56 -12.79 -5.56
C HIS A 35 -1.66 -13.85 -4.91
N LYS A 36 -0.50 -14.15 -5.51
CA LYS A 36 0.54 -15.00 -4.90
C LYS A 36 1.40 -14.21 -3.91
N MET A 37 1.33 -12.88 -3.92
CA MET A 37 2.01 -12.05 -2.94
C MET A 37 1.25 -12.11 -1.62
N PRO A 38 1.96 -12.29 -0.50
CA PRO A 38 1.37 -12.28 0.84
C PRO A 38 0.62 -10.98 1.10
N GLY A 39 -0.61 -11.07 1.61
CA GLY A 39 -1.41 -9.89 1.96
C GLY A 39 -2.24 -9.29 0.82
N ILE A 40 -2.17 -9.83 -0.39
CA ILE A 40 -3.07 -9.48 -1.51
C ILE A 40 -4.09 -10.59 -1.67
N LYS A 41 -5.29 -10.42 -1.08
CA LYS A 41 -6.38 -11.41 -1.17
C LYS A 41 -7.31 -11.15 -2.34
N ALA A 42 -7.54 -9.88 -2.66
CA ALA A 42 -8.33 -9.44 -3.79
C ALA A 42 -7.84 -8.06 -4.24
N VAL A 43 -7.91 -7.79 -5.54
CA VAL A 43 -7.77 -6.45 -6.12
C VAL A 43 -9.20 -6.04 -6.52
N SER A 44 -9.92 -5.41 -5.58
CA SER A 44 -11.21 -4.76 -5.81
C SER A 44 -10.98 -3.25 -5.89
N GLY A 45 -11.86 -2.52 -6.57
CA GLY A 45 -11.86 -1.05 -6.55
C GLY A 45 -12.02 -0.46 -5.14
N ASP A 46 -12.52 -1.24 -4.18
CA ASP A 46 -12.67 -0.86 -2.76
C ASP A 46 -11.34 -0.88 -1.99
N TYR A 47 -10.29 -1.49 -2.57
CA TYR A 47 -8.96 -1.47 -2.00
C TYR A 47 -8.19 -0.27 -2.50
N THR A 48 -7.65 0.50 -1.57
CA THR A 48 -6.70 1.56 -1.87
C THR A 48 -5.28 1.01 -1.79
N GLU A 49 -4.50 1.25 -2.83
CA GLU A 49 -3.09 0.91 -2.89
C GLU A 49 -2.24 1.88 -2.05
N ILE A 50 -1.20 1.36 -1.38
CA ILE A 50 -0.15 2.22 -0.83
C ILE A 50 0.78 2.66 -1.96
N THR A 51 0.67 3.92 -2.37
CA THR A 51 1.57 4.46 -3.40
C THR A 51 3.01 4.53 -2.91
N ARG A 52 3.99 4.58 -3.83
CA ARG A 52 5.41 4.70 -3.46
C ARG A 52 5.69 5.92 -2.57
N THR A 53 5.03 7.04 -2.86
CA THR A 53 5.15 8.27 -2.08
C THR A 53 4.61 8.09 -0.67
N GLN A 54 3.43 7.48 -0.53
CA GLN A 54 2.84 7.15 0.77
C GLN A 54 3.76 6.21 1.56
N TYR A 55 4.25 5.13 0.93
CA TYR A 55 5.15 4.18 1.56
C TYR A 55 6.42 4.85 2.07
N ASN A 56 7.08 5.70 1.27
CA ASN A 56 8.29 6.39 1.69
C ASN A 56 8.04 7.31 2.90
N ALA A 57 6.93 8.06 2.89
CA ALA A 57 6.57 8.93 4.01
C ALA A 57 6.24 8.11 5.28
N ILE A 58 5.48 7.03 5.15
CA ILE A 58 5.15 6.12 6.26
C ILE A 58 6.41 5.44 6.80
N LYS A 59 7.32 5.02 5.93
CA LYS A 59 8.60 4.43 6.32
C LYS A 59 9.43 5.38 7.17
N LEU A 60 9.48 6.67 6.84
CA LEU A 60 10.16 7.67 7.67
C LEU A 60 9.53 7.78 9.07
N VAL A 61 8.20 7.63 9.17
CA VAL A 61 7.49 7.59 10.45
C VAL A 61 7.84 6.34 11.25
N MET A 62 7.82 5.17 10.62
CA MET A 62 8.17 3.89 11.26
C MET A 62 9.63 3.86 11.74
N GLU A 63 10.55 4.50 11.00
CA GLU A 63 11.97 4.64 11.37
C GLU A 63 12.20 5.72 12.45
N GLY A 64 11.16 6.42 12.92
CA GLY A 64 11.27 7.50 13.90
C GLY A 64 11.93 8.77 13.36
N LYS A 65 12.17 8.86 12.04
CA LYS A 65 12.80 10.00 11.37
C LYS A 65 11.82 11.13 11.06
N GLN A 66 10.52 10.85 11.06
CA GLN A 66 9.46 11.81 10.80
C GLN A 66 8.29 11.61 11.77
N GLY A 67 7.73 12.71 12.29
CA GLY A 67 6.53 12.65 13.13
C GLY A 67 5.26 12.41 12.29
N LYS A 68 4.28 11.70 12.87
CA LYS A 68 2.98 11.40 12.23
C LYS A 68 2.27 12.66 11.73
N THR A 69 2.24 13.73 12.52
CA THR A 69 1.62 15.02 12.14
C THR A 69 2.22 15.62 10.86
N ARG A 70 3.53 15.47 10.67
CA ARG A 70 4.20 15.95 9.46
C ARG A 70 3.85 15.09 8.25
N ALA A 71 3.92 13.77 8.40
CA ALA A 71 3.52 12.84 7.34
C ALA A 71 2.05 12.99 6.96
N SER A 72 1.17 13.23 7.93
CA SER A 72 -0.27 13.45 7.72
C SER A 72 -0.52 14.68 6.86
N ARG A 73 0.18 15.79 7.15
CA ARG A 73 0.13 17.01 6.31
C ARG A 73 0.67 16.78 4.91
N GLU A 74 1.82 16.13 4.78
CA GLU A 74 2.46 15.87 3.48
C GLU A 74 1.57 14.99 2.58
N LEU A 75 0.93 13.97 3.18
CA LEU A 75 0.05 13.05 2.46
C LEU A 75 -1.40 13.55 2.36
N LYS A 76 -1.77 14.67 3.02
CA LYS A 76 -3.14 15.20 3.10
C LYS A 76 -4.17 14.18 3.64
N HIS A 77 -3.75 13.34 4.58
CA HIS A 77 -4.60 12.31 5.21
C HIS A 77 -4.56 12.40 6.73
N SER A 78 -5.52 11.79 7.42
CA SER A 78 -5.59 11.81 8.90
C SER A 78 -4.51 10.93 9.55
N ASN A 79 -4.25 11.15 10.84
CA ASN A 79 -3.37 10.26 11.61
C ASN A 79 -3.94 8.83 11.72
N VAL A 80 -5.27 8.68 11.76
CA VAL A 80 -5.94 7.36 11.75
C VAL A 80 -5.64 6.62 10.44
N TRP A 81 -5.71 7.32 9.31
CA TRP A 81 -5.35 6.78 8.00
C TRP A 81 -3.89 6.32 7.94
N LEU A 82 -2.97 7.06 8.57
CA LEU A 82 -1.57 6.67 8.70
C LEU A 82 -1.39 5.42 9.55
N ASP A 83 -2.08 5.34 10.69
CA ASP A 83 -1.98 4.21 11.62
C ASP A 83 -2.47 2.91 10.98
N ARG A 84 -3.59 2.95 10.23
CA ARG A 84 -4.07 1.81 9.44
C ARG A 84 -3.02 1.34 8.44
N ARG A 85 -2.30 2.26 7.79
CA ARG A 85 -1.27 1.95 6.80
C ARG A 85 0.04 1.44 7.39
N ILE A 86 0.46 1.98 8.53
CA ILE A 86 1.59 1.44 9.30
C ILE A 86 1.28 -0.02 9.67
N ARG A 87 0.09 -0.27 10.22
CA ARG A 87 -0.37 -1.61 10.56
C ARG A 87 -0.41 -2.53 9.34
N ALA A 88 -0.88 -2.04 8.20
CA ALA A 88 -0.88 -2.82 6.96
C ALA A 88 0.53 -3.19 6.51
N ILE A 89 1.50 -2.29 6.61
CA ILE A 89 2.91 -2.58 6.30
C ILE A 89 3.47 -3.63 7.29
N ASP A 90 3.20 -3.49 8.58
CA ASP A 90 3.60 -4.46 9.61
C ASP A 90 2.98 -5.84 9.39
N GLU A 91 1.72 -5.89 8.95
CA GLU A 91 0.99 -7.12 8.61
C GLU A 91 1.28 -7.62 7.19
N ASN A 92 2.17 -6.93 6.46
CA ASN A 92 2.53 -7.23 5.07
C ASN A 92 1.31 -7.29 4.13
N LYS A 93 0.37 -6.34 4.25
CA LYS A 93 -0.84 -6.14 3.44
C LYS A 93 -0.66 -4.98 2.46
N TYR A 94 -0.48 -5.29 1.17
CA TYR A 94 -0.20 -4.28 0.13
C TYR A 94 -1.42 -3.47 -0.30
N TYR A 95 -2.62 -4.01 -0.04
CA TYR A 95 -3.90 -3.38 -0.29
C TYR A 95 -4.65 -3.24 1.02
N ILE A 96 -5.25 -2.07 1.22
CA ILE A 96 -6.05 -1.77 2.42
C ILE A 96 -7.40 -1.30 1.91
N THR A 97 -8.48 -1.87 2.44
CA THR A 97 -9.81 -1.29 2.22
C THR A 97 -9.87 0.05 2.93
N GLU A 98 -10.30 1.11 2.25
CA GLU A 98 -10.61 2.37 2.94
C GLU A 98 -11.93 2.29 3.72
N ASP A 99 -12.74 1.27 3.45
CA ASP A 99 -13.89 0.88 4.25
C ASP A 99 -13.45 0.21 5.56
N GLU A 100 -13.22 1.03 6.58
CA GLU A 100 -13.40 0.64 7.98
C GLU A 100 -13.96 1.81 8.81
N ASP A 101 -14.82 2.61 8.19
CA ASP A 101 -15.74 3.54 8.87
C ASP A 101 -17.10 3.55 8.13
N ALA A 102 -17.90 2.52 8.40
CA ALA A 102 -19.35 2.65 8.50
C ALA A 102 -19.75 2.29 9.93
#